data_AF-A0A7C3JUF0-F1
#
_entry.id   AF-A0A7C3JUF0-F1
#
_cell.length_a   1.000
_cell.length_b   1.000
_cell.length_c   1.000
_cell.angle_alpha   90.00
_cell.angle_beta   90.00
_cell.angle_gamma   90.00
#
_symmetry.space_group_name_H-M   'P 1'
#
loop_
_entity.id
_entity.type
_entity.pdbx_description
1 polymer ?
#
loop_
_entity_poly.entity_id
_entity_poly.type
_entity_poly.pdbx_seq_one_letter_code
_entity_poly.pdbx_strand_id
1 'polypeptide(L)'
;MIRSKCPKCSGEFIRRVSRRSGFERILSRFYIYPFRCQLCGHRFKLLQWGEMYRKTFYDRREFERMPVSLNASIWGESGDHDEGTLRDLSMRGCGISSGVAFGEGSILRLELHIPNDDLPIVVKAAVVRNAAAGHCEIEFLRLHHAERERLRRFVNGLLAARDAETKEPTSARA
;
A
#
# COMPACT_ATOMS: atom_id res chain seq x y z
N MET A 1 -11.87 -20.14 -12.22
CA MET A 1 -11.67 -18.73 -11.81
C MET A 1 -10.58 -18.11 -12.67
N ILE A 2 -10.91 -17.10 -13.49
CA ILE A 2 -9.91 -16.35 -14.25
C ILE A 2 -9.05 -15.59 -13.23
N ARG A 3 -7.80 -16.03 -13.02
CA ARG A 3 -6.79 -15.26 -12.26
C ARG A 3 -6.51 -14.00 -13.05
N SER A 4 -7.20 -12.92 -12.69
CA SER A 4 -7.08 -11.65 -13.36
C SER A 4 -5.78 -10.97 -12.92
N LYS A 5 -4.82 -10.90 -13.83
CA LYS A 5 -3.53 -10.22 -13.61
C LYS A 5 -3.60 -8.77 -14.07
N CYS A 6 -2.75 -7.93 -13.49
CA CYS A 6 -2.62 -6.55 -13.97
C CYS A 6 -2.03 -6.52 -15.39
N PRO A 7 -2.65 -5.84 -16.37
CA PRO A 7 -2.12 -5.78 -17.74
C PRO A 7 -0.82 -4.99 -17.86
N LYS A 8 -0.49 -4.14 -16.88
CA LYS A 8 0.72 -3.29 -16.90
C LYS A 8 1.95 -3.96 -16.29
N CYS A 9 1.78 -4.67 -15.18
CA CYS A 9 2.90 -5.24 -14.41
C CYS A 9 2.76 -6.73 -14.13
N SER A 10 1.75 -7.39 -14.71
CA SER A 10 1.44 -8.82 -14.53
C SER A 10 1.24 -9.26 -13.07
N GLY A 11 1.05 -8.31 -12.15
CA GLY A 11 0.85 -8.56 -10.74
C GLY A 11 -0.48 -9.26 -10.45
N GLU A 12 -0.48 -10.16 -9.47
CA GLU A 12 -1.65 -10.97 -9.11
C GLU A 12 -2.59 -10.26 -8.12
N PHE A 13 -2.09 -9.26 -7.40
CA PHE A 13 -2.87 -8.52 -6.40
C PHE A 13 -3.61 -7.34 -7.03
N ILE A 14 -4.89 -7.55 -7.32
CA ILE A 14 -5.81 -6.54 -7.86
C ILE A 14 -7.02 -6.36 -6.95
N ARG A 15 -7.49 -5.11 -6.80
CA ARG A 15 -8.63 -4.78 -5.94
C ARG A 15 -9.68 -4.00 -6.72
N ARG A 16 -10.96 -4.31 -6.50
CA ARG A 16 -12.07 -3.50 -7.03
C ARG A 16 -12.09 -2.15 -6.32
N VAL A 17 -12.19 -1.07 -7.07
CA VAL A 17 -12.17 0.31 -6.54
C VAL A 17 -13.51 1.00 -6.73
N SER A 18 -13.73 2.11 -6.01
CA SER A 18 -14.94 2.92 -6.18
C SER A 18 -15.02 3.52 -7.58
N ARG A 19 -16.26 3.74 -8.02
CA ARG A 19 -16.59 4.36 -9.31
C ARG A 19 -16.29 5.86 -9.21
N ARG A 20 -15.45 6.39 -10.09
CA ARG A 20 -15.07 7.81 -10.12
C ARG A 20 -15.89 8.62 -11.12
N SER A 21 -16.52 7.98 -12.11
CA SER A 21 -17.22 8.64 -13.23
C SER A 21 -18.62 8.05 -13.48
N GLY A 22 -19.54 8.88 -13.99
CA GLY A 22 -20.91 8.48 -14.37
C GLY A 22 -20.95 7.33 -15.37
N PHE A 23 -20.01 7.26 -16.31
CA PHE A 23 -19.89 6.16 -17.27
C PHE A 23 -19.56 4.80 -16.62
N GLU A 24 -18.90 4.80 -15.46
CA GLU A 24 -18.62 3.56 -14.71
C GLU A 24 -19.87 3.01 -14.01
N ARG A 25 -20.93 3.83 -13.80
CA ARG A 25 -22.24 3.34 -13.35
C ARG A 25 -22.94 2.58 -14.47
N ILE A 26 -22.90 3.07 -15.70
CA ILE A 26 -23.52 2.42 -16.88
C ILE A 26 -22.82 1.09 -17.19
N LEU A 27 -21.49 1.07 -17.22
CA LEU A 27 -20.70 -0.15 -17.48
C LEU A 27 -20.92 -1.25 -16.43
N SER A 28 -21.25 -0.88 -15.19
CA SER A 28 -21.55 -1.86 -14.14
C SER A 28 -22.83 -2.65 -14.40
N ARG A 29 -23.76 -2.12 -15.21
CA ARG A 29 -24.95 -2.84 -15.71
C ARG A 29 -24.54 -4.05 -16.57
N PHE A 30 -23.37 -3.97 -17.21
CA PHE A 30 -22.79 -5.01 -18.05
C PHE A 30 -21.74 -5.86 -17.31
N TYR A 31 -21.73 -5.84 -15.97
CA TYR A 31 -20.76 -6.57 -15.13
C TYR A 31 -19.28 -6.17 -15.37
N ILE A 32 -19.04 -4.98 -15.93
CA ILE A 32 -17.70 -4.42 -16.09
C ILE A 32 -17.41 -3.52 -14.91
N TYR A 33 -16.38 -3.86 -14.13
CA TYR A 33 -16.02 -3.14 -12.91
C TYR A 33 -14.60 -2.58 -12.98
N PRO A 34 -14.34 -1.42 -12.35
CA PRO A 34 -12.99 -0.87 -12.26
C PRO A 34 -12.17 -1.60 -11.19
N PHE A 35 -10.96 -1.99 -11.57
CA PHE A 35 -9.94 -2.59 -10.71
C PHE A 35 -8.70 -1.71 -10.66
N ARG A 36 -7.93 -1.85 -9.59
CA ARG A 36 -6.62 -1.23 -9.43
C ARG A 36 -5.61 -2.26 -8.92
N CYS A 37 -4.44 -2.29 -9.54
CA CYS A 37 -3.33 -3.12 -9.08
C CYS A 37 -2.72 -2.56 -7.80
N GLN A 38 -2.53 -3.40 -6.78
CA GLN A 38 -1.94 -3.01 -5.49
C GLN A 38 -0.42 -2.79 -5.57
N LEU A 39 0.24 -3.24 -6.64
CA LEU A 39 1.69 -3.11 -6.85
C LEU A 39 2.07 -1.90 -7.70
N CYS A 40 1.41 -1.69 -8.84
CA CYS A 40 1.77 -0.59 -9.75
C CYS A 40 0.75 0.56 -9.74
N GLY A 41 -0.40 0.39 -9.10
CA GLY A 41 -1.47 1.40 -9.09
C GLY A 41 -2.24 1.55 -10.39
N HIS A 42 -1.96 0.77 -11.44
CA HIS A 42 -2.67 0.87 -12.71
C HIS A 42 -4.16 0.52 -12.53
N ARG A 43 -5.04 1.42 -12.99
CA ARG A 43 -6.50 1.24 -12.99
C ARG A 43 -6.93 0.73 -14.35
N PHE A 44 -7.70 -0.35 -14.36
CA PHE A 44 -8.21 -0.99 -15.58
C PHE A 44 -9.59 -1.59 -15.31
N LYS A 45 -10.28 -2.06 -16.35
CA LYS A 45 -11.64 -2.61 -16.23
C LYS A 45 -11.59 -4.10 -16.56
N LEU A 46 -12.30 -4.89 -15.77
CA LEU A 46 -12.49 -6.32 -16.03
C LEU A 46 -13.96 -6.67 -15.96
N LEU A 47 -14.33 -7.61 -16.81
CA LEU A 47 -15.66 -8.22 -16.86
C LEU A 47 -15.69 -9.35 -15.83
N GLN A 48 -16.58 -9.25 -14.84
CA GLN A 48 -16.69 -10.24 -13.77
C GLN A 48 -18.11 -10.79 -13.73
N TRP A 49 -18.33 -11.87 -14.48
CA TRP A 49 -19.61 -12.57 -14.57
C TRP A 49 -19.79 -13.49 -13.36
N GLY A 50 -20.95 -13.42 -12.71
CA GLY A 50 -21.42 -14.46 -11.79
C GLY A 50 -20.73 -14.60 -10.43
N GLU A 51 -19.71 -13.80 -10.09
CA GLU A 51 -19.09 -13.86 -8.75
C GLU A 51 -19.99 -13.21 -7.69
N MET A 52 -20.31 -13.99 -6.64
CA MET A 52 -21.15 -13.55 -5.53
C MET A 52 -20.64 -12.26 -4.89
N TYR A 53 -21.59 -11.39 -4.54
CA TYR A 53 -21.38 -10.07 -3.96
C TYR A 53 -20.78 -10.19 -2.55
N ARG A 54 -19.46 -10.43 -2.44
CA ARG A 54 -18.77 -10.27 -1.16
C ARG A 54 -18.77 -8.76 -0.89
N LYS A 55 -19.59 -8.30 0.07
CA LYS A 55 -19.65 -6.89 0.53
C LYS A 55 -18.23 -6.44 0.90
N THR A 56 -17.49 -5.91 -0.07
CA THR A 56 -16.26 -5.18 0.21
C THR A 56 -16.74 -3.83 0.72
N PHE A 57 -16.66 -3.60 2.03
CA PHE A 57 -16.80 -2.26 2.59
C PHE A 57 -15.90 -1.34 1.78
N TYR A 58 -16.48 -0.26 1.22
CA TYR A 58 -15.80 0.68 0.34
C TYR A 58 -14.79 1.49 1.15
N ASP A 59 -13.67 0.87 1.48
CA ASP A 59 -12.49 1.57 1.93
C ASP A 59 -12.06 2.55 0.82
N ARG A 60 -11.91 3.83 1.19
CA ARG A 60 -11.48 4.88 0.26
C ARG A 60 -9.99 4.77 -0.08
N ARG A 61 -9.24 3.92 0.64
CA ARG A 61 -7.82 3.69 0.42
C ARG A 61 -7.59 3.01 -0.94
N GLU A 62 -6.75 3.61 -1.75
CA GLU A 62 -6.41 3.07 -3.09
C GLU A 62 -5.47 1.87 -3.03
N PHE A 63 -4.67 1.79 -1.96
CA PHE A 63 -3.69 0.74 -1.72
C PHE A 63 -3.93 0.13 -0.35
N GLU A 64 -3.84 -1.18 -0.30
CA GLU A 64 -3.83 -1.96 0.92
C GLU A 64 -2.50 -1.73 1.64
N ARG A 65 -2.62 -1.55 2.95
CA ARG A 65 -1.47 -1.35 3.83
C ARG A 65 -1.26 -2.64 4.58
N MET A 66 -0.07 -3.19 4.41
CA MET A 66 0.33 -4.40 5.09
C MET A 66 0.85 -4.02 6.48
N PRO A 67 0.36 -4.64 7.55
CA PRO A 67 0.95 -4.43 8.87
C PRO A 67 2.39 -4.94 8.83
N VAL A 68 3.32 -4.10 9.27
CA VAL A 68 4.75 -4.42 9.33
C VAL A 68 5.33 -3.82 10.60
N SER A 69 6.49 -4.31 11.02
CA SER A 69 7.29 -3.71 12.08
C SER A 69 8.72 -3.58 11.56
N LEU A 70 9.03 -2.43 10.94
CA LEU A 70 10.33 -2.16 10.33
C LEU A 70 10.93 -0.88 10.90
N ASN A 71 12.25 -0.82 11.00
CA ASN A 71 12.92 0.41 11.38
C ASN A 71 12.93 1.40 10.21
N ALA A 72 12.79 2.68 10.53
CA ALA A 72 13.02 3.75 9.59
C ALA A 72 13.78 4.89 10.24
N SER A 73 14.66 5.50 9.44
CA SER A 73 15.32 6.74 9.78
C SER A 73 14.58 7.89 9.11
N ILE A 74 14.31 8.96 9.85
CA ILE A 74 13.43 10.05 9.45
C ILE A 74 14.18 11.36 9.58
N TRP A 75 14.24 12.14 8.50
CA TRP A 75 14.84 13.48 8.52
C TRP A 75 13.81 14.52 8.07
N GLY A 76 13.59 15.53 8.91
CA GLY A 76 12.78 16.69 8.59
C GLY A 76 13.58 17.80 7.90
N GLU A 77 12.90 18.69 7.19
CA GLU A 77 13.53 19.85 6.53
C GLU A 77 14.14 20.84 7.54
N SER A 78 13.63 20.89 8.77
CA SER A 78 14.11 21.77 9.84
C SER A 78 15.38 21.26 10.55
N GLY A 79 15.93 20.13 10.12
CA GLY A 79 17.12 19.51 10.72
C GLY A 79 16.81 18.48 11.81
N ASP A 80 15.53 18.27 12.13
CA ASP A 80 15.09 17.21 13.04
C ASP A 80 15.42 15.83 12.45
N HIS A 81 15.92 14.93 13.29
CA HIS A 81 16.22 13.55 12.93
C HIS A 81 15.70 12.63 14.03
N ASP A 82 15.03 11.55 13.63
CA ASP A 82 14.57 10.52 14.56
C ASP A 82 14.62 9.13 13.92
N GLU A 83 14.72 8.12 14.78
CA GLU A 83 14.47 6.74 14.40
C GLU A 83 13.04 6.36 14.77
N GLY A 84 12.31 5.79 13.82
CA GLY A 84 10.93 5.38 14.00
C GLY A 84 10.70 3.93 13.60
N THR A 85 9.51 3.44 13.92
CA THR A 85 9.04 2.10 13.53
C THR A 85 7.85 2.24 12.60
N LEU A 86 7.96 1.68 11.40
CA LEU A 86 6.82 1.51 10.49
C LEU A 86 5.85 0.52 11.12
N ARG A 87 4.58 0.89 11.15
CA ARG A 87 3.46 0.04 11.59
C ARG A 87 2.70 -0.56 10.42
N ASP A 88 2.65 0.17 9.31
CA ASP A 88 2.05 -0.32 8.08
C ASP A 88 2.80 0.21 6.86
N LEU A 89 2.70 -0.51 5.74
CA LEU A 89 3.38 -0.16 4.51
C LEU A 89 2.53 -0.47 3.28
N SER A 90 2.54 0.45 2.33
CA SER A 90 1.95 0.30 0.99
C SER A 90 2.88 0.87 -0.07
N MET A 91 2.51 0.72 -1.34
CA MET A 91 3.25 1.33 -2.46
C MET A 91 3.23 2.86 -2.47
N ARG A 92 2.33 3.51 -1.72
CA ARG A 92 2.16 4.98 -1.72
C ARG A 92 2.56 5.65 -0.42
N GLY A 93 2.82 4.90 0.64
CA GLY A 93 3.03 5.48 1.96
C GLY A 93 3.04 4.44 3.06
N CYS A 94 3.27 4.91 4.27
CA CYS A 94 3.36 4.11 5.49
C CYS A 94 2.83 4.91 6.69
N GLY A 95 2.40 4.19 7.72
CA GLY A 95 2.26 4.71 9.07
C GLY A 95 3.54 4.48 9.87
N ILE A 96 4.05 5.51 10.53
CA ILE A 96 5.26 5.45 11.37
C ILE A 96 4.90 5.82 12.82
N SER A 97 5.58 5.20 13.78
CA SER A 97 5.68 5.66 15.17
C SER A 97 7.06 6.26 15.38
N SER A 98 7.14 7.45 15.96
CA SER A 98 8.37 8.20 16.17
C SER A 98 8.29 8.96 17.49
N GLY A 99 9.42 9.13 18.18
CA GLY A 99 9.50 9.91 19.42
C GLY A 99 9.41 11.40 19.15
N VAL A 100 9.81 11.84 17.96
CA VAL A 100 9.68 13.23 17.50
C VAL A 100 8.32 13.46 16.83
N ALA A 101 7.66 14.55 17.22
CA ALA A 101 6.40 14.94 16.60
C ALA A 101 6.67 15.72 15.30
N PHE A 102 6.40 15.10 14.15
CA PHE A 102 6.39 15.79 12.87
C PHE A 102 4.99 16.35 12.59
N GLY A 103 4.92 17.65 12.25
CA GLY A 103 3.67 18.33 11.92
C GLY A 103 3.03 17.82 10.62
N GLU A 104 1.70 17.93 10.53
CA GLU A 104 0.99 17.68 9.27
C GLU A 104 1.48 18.67 8.18
N GLY A 105 1.69 18.16 6.97
CA GLY A 105 2.24 18.92 5.86
C GLY A 105 3.77 18.95 5.79
N SER A 106 4.48 18.53 6.85
CA SER A 106 5.94 18.48 6.84
C SER A 106 6.47 17.51 5.77
N ILE A 107 7.52 17.95 5.08
CA ILE A 107 8.25 17.11 4.13
C ILE A 107 9.38 16.40 4.86
N LEU A 108 9.42 15.09 4.70
CA LEU A 108 10.38 14.19 5.32
C LEU A 108 11.16 13.45 4.24
N ARG A 109 12.45 13.22 4.50
CA ARG A 109 13.20 12.15 3.86
C ARG A 109 13.10 10.91 4.76
N LEU A 110 12.90 9.74 4.15
CA LEU A 110 12.82 8.48 4.88
C LEU A 110 13.81 7.47 4.32
N GLU A 111 14.34 6.64 5.19
CA GLU A 111 15.07 5.43 4.84
C GLU A 111 14.39 4.25 5.53
N LEU A 112 13.85 3.33 4.74
CA LEU A 112 13.11 2.16 5.23
C LEU A 112 14.05 0.96 5.26
N HIS A 113 14.31 0.41 6.44
CA HIS A 113 15.22 -0.72 6.61
C HIS A 113 14.46 -2.03 6.41
N ILE A 114 14.69 -2.67 5.26
CA ILE A 114 14.01 -3.90 4.88
C ILE A 114 14.84 -5.12 5.34
N PRO A 115 14.22 -6.14 5.96
CA PRO A 115 14.94 -7.34 6.35
C PRO A 115 15.51 -8.05 5.13
N ASN A 116 16.77 -8.50 5.22
CA ASN A 116 17.49 -9.18 4.14
C ASN A 116 17.76 -8.30 2.89
N ASP A 117 17.73 -6.98 3.02
CA ASP A 117 18.20 -6.04 2.00
C ASP A 117 19.34 -5.19 2.59
N ASP A 118 20.51 -5.18 1.94
CA ASP A 118 21.73 -4.56 2.49
C ASP A 118 21.65 -3.02 2.52
N LEU A 119 20.79 -2.43 1.69
CA LEU A 119 20.57 -0.99 1.61
C LEU A 119 19.16 -0.64 2.09
N PRO A 120 18.93 0.51 2.73
CA PRO A 120 17.57 0.97 2.98
C PRO A 120 16.88 1.39 1.69
N ILE A 121 15.55 1.38 1.69
CA ILE A 121 14.76 2.01 0.63
C ILE A 121 14.66 3.51 0.91
N VAL A 122 15.24 4.32 0.02
CA VAL A 122 15.32 5.78 0.21
C VAL A 122 14.12 6.48 -0.43
N VAL A 123 13.25 7.06 0.41
CA VAL A 123 12.19 7.98 -0.02
C VAL A 123 12.71 9.41 0.10
N LYS A 124 12.99 10.05 -1.04
CA LYS A 124 13.60 11.39 -1.08
C LYS A 124 12.68 12.49 -0.55
N ALA A 125 11.39 12.36 -0.78
CA ALA A 125 10.39 13.27 -0.25
C ALA A 125 9.10 12.51 0.05
N ALA A 126 8.64 12.64 1.28
CA ALA A 126 7.37 12.15 1.76
C ALA A 126 6.69 13.25 2.56
N VAL A 127 5.36 13.26 2.61
CA VAL A 127 4.60 14.28 3.34
C VAL A 127 3.80 13.65 4.45
N VAL A 128 3.83 14.26 5.64
CA VAL A 128 2.93 13.89 6.73
C VAL A 128 1.52 14.32 6.38
N ARG A 129 0.62 13.35 6.23
CA ARG A 129 -0.80 13.55 5.92
C ARG A 129 -1.69 13.65 7.14
N ASN A 130 -1.25 13.08 8.25
CA ASN A 130 -1.92 13.17 9.54
C ASN A 130 -0.89 12.85 10.63
N ALA A 131 -0.97 13.52 11.77
CA ALA A 131 -0.12 13.25 12.92
C ALA A 131 -0.98 13.24 14.19
N ALA A 132 -0.81 12.20 15.01
CA ALA A 132 -1.50 12.09 16.29
C ALA A 132 -0.66 11.31 17.29
N ALA A 133 -0.35 11.89 18.46
CA ALA A 133 0.29 11.17 19.58
C ALA A 133 1.50 10.29 19.22
N GLY A 134 2.52 10.85 18.54
CA GLY A 134 3.73 10.11 18.13
C GLY A 134 3.52 9.19 16.92
N HIS A 135 2.35 9.25 16.28
CA HIS A 135 2.02 8.52 15.07
C HIS A 135 1.93 9.46 13.88
N CYS A 136 2.65 9.14 12.82
CA CYS A 136 2.63 9.90 11.57
C CYS A 136 2.12 9.03 10.43
N GLU A 137 1.14 9.53 9.71
CA GLU A 137 0.64 8.96 8.46
C GLU A 137 1.34 9.64 7.30
N ILE A 138 2.12 8.90 6.53
CA ILE A 138 3.04 9.48 5.55
C ILE A 138 2.69 9.01 4.14
N GLU A 139 2.70 9.96 3.19
CA GLU A 139 2.58 9.68 1.76
C GLU A 139 3.90 9.94 1.03
N PHE A 140 4.34 8.98 0.22
CA PHE A 140 5.54 9.10 -0.60
C PHE A 140 5.27 10.00 -1.82
N LEU A 141 5.98 11.12 -1.90
CA LEU A 141 5.90 12.05 -3.02
C LEU A 141 6.95 11.74 -4.08
N ARG A 142 8.18 11.45 -3.66
CA ARG A 142 9.33 11.18 -4.55
C ARG A 142 10.08 9.93 -4.11
N LEU A 143 9.90 8.88 -4.91
CA LEU A 143 10.61 7.61 -4.78
C LEU A 143 11.25 7.27 -6.12
N HIS A 144 12.56 7.04 -6.14
CA HIS A 144 13.29 6.73 -7.37
C HIS A 144 12.81 5.39 -7.96
N HIS A 145 13.00 5.19 -9.27
CA HIS A 145 12.49 3.99 -9.94
C HIS A 145 13.06 2.69 -9.34
N ALA A 146 14.37 2.64 -9.10
CA ALA A 146 15.02 1.48 -8.47
C ALA A 146 14.44 1.18 -7.07
N GLU A 147 14.28 2.21 -6.24
CA GLU A 147 13.69 2.11 -4.90
C GLU A 147 12.23 1.67 -4.93
N ARG A 148 11.46 2.18 -5.90
CA ARG A 148 10.07 1.76 -6.13
C ARG A 148 9.99 0.29 -6.50
N GLU A 149 10.94 -0.22 -7.29
CA GLU A 149 10.98 -1.63 -7.67
C GLU A 149 11.37 -2.55 -6.51
N ARG A 150 12.29 -2.11 -5.65
CA ARG A 150 12.61 -2.79 -4.39
C ARG A 150 11.41 -2.84 -3.46
N LEU A 151 10.73 -1.71 -3.27
CA LEU A 151 9.52 -1.61 -2.46
C LEU A 151 8.41 -2.50 -3.02
N ARG A 152 8.26 -2.53 -4.35
CA ARG A 152 7.28 -3.38 -5.03
C ARG A 152 7.52 -4.86 -4.77
N ARG A 153 8.76 -5.32 -4.85
CA ARG A 153 9.12 -6.72 -4.55
C ARG A 153 8.80 -7.07 -3.10
N PHE A 154 9.14 -6.19 -2.17
CA PHE A 154 8.86 -6.40 -0.75
C PHE A 154 7.37 -6.44 -0.44
N VAL A 155 6.60 -5.44 -0.89
CA VAL A 155 5.13 -5.39 -0.70
C VAL A 155 4.43 -6.59 -1.36
N ASN A 156 4.91 -7.05 -2.51
CA ASN A 156 4.41 -8.27 -3.15
C ASN A 156 4.61 -9.51 -2.27
N GLY A 157 5.77 -9.64 -1.61
CA GLY A 157 6.04 -10.71 -0.66
C GLY A 157 5.09 -10.67 0.55
N LEU A 158 4.87 -9.47 1.12
CA LEU A 158 3.93 -9.29 2.24
C LEU A 158 2.49 -9.68 1.87
N LEU A 159 2.02 -9.26 0.68
CA LEU A 159 0.69 -9.61 0.18
C LEU A 159 0.55 -11.12 -0.03
N ALA A 160 1.59 -11.78 -0.57
CA ALA A 160 1.60 -13.22 -0.77
C ALA A 160 1.56 -14.00 0.54
N ALA A 161 2.32 -13.57 1.56
CA ALA A 161 2.34 -14.19 2.88
C ALA A 161 0.95 -14.14 3.55
N ARG A 162 0.32 -12.96 3.59
CA ARG A 162 -1.03 -12.80 4.15
C ARG A 162 -2.09 -13.64 3.41
N ASP A 163 -2.01 -13.69 2.09
CA ASP A 163 -2.93 -14.49 1.28
C ASP A 163 -2.75 -16.00 1.50
N ALA A 164 -1.57 -16.45 1.95
CA ALA A 164 -1.34 -17.83 2.38
C ALA A 164 -1.97 -18.08 3.76
N GLU A 165 -1.75 -17.20 4.73
CA GLU A 165 -2.36 -17.26 6.07
C GLU A 165 -3.90 -17.27 6.01
N THR A 166 -4.49 -16.51 5.09
CA THR A 166 -5.95 -16.44 4.92
C THR A 166 -6.54 -17.74 4.34
N LYS A 167 -5.71 -18.57 3.67
CA LYS A 167 -6.13 -19.83 3.04
C LYS A 167 -5.91 -21.06 3.90
N GLU A 168 -5.07 -20.96 4.94
CA GLU A 168 -5.01 -22.00 5.97
C GLU A 168 -6.32 -21.97 6.76
N PRO A 169 -7.14 -23.04 6.69
CA PRO A 169 -8.34 -23.09 7.51
C PRO A 169 -7.88 -23.14 8.97
N THR A 170 -8.60 -22.41 9.81
CA THR A 170 -8.51 -22.50 11.26
C THR A 170 -8.80 -23.94 11.72
N SER A 171 -7.80 -24.82 11.65
CA SER A 171 -7.81 -26.18 12.17
C SER A 171 -6.68 -26.34 13.18
N ALA A 172 -6.75 -25.60 14.29
CA ALA A 172 -6.05 -25.92 15.55
C ALA A 172 -6.33 -24.83 16.60
N ARG A 173 -7.55 -24.81 17.14
CA ARG A 173 -7.74 -24.49 18.56
C ARG A 173 -8.51 -25.68 19.13
N ALA A 174 -7.74 -26.69 19.51
CA ALA A 174 -8.15 -27.70 20.47
C ALA A 174 -7.98 -27.10 21.88
#